data_AF-A0A1B1JY48-F1
#
_entry.id   AF-A0A1B1JY48-F1
#
_cell.length_a   1.000
_cell.length_b   1.000
_cell.length_c   1.000
_cell.angle_alpha   90.00
_cell.angle_beta   90.00
_cell.angle_gamma   90.00
#
_symmetry.space_group_name_H-M   'P 1'
#
loop_
_entity.id
_entity.type
_entity.pdbx_description
1 polymer ?
#
loop_
_entity_poly.entity_id
_entity_poly.type
_entity_poly.pdbx_seq_one_letter_code
_entity_poly.pdbx_strand_id
1 'polypeptide(L)' 'MIVRYQATSSAQIVQAGLASGDQDAAEVLVFLDQTVTNSTSPDPRVDRNRMQLSLVHEGSGWKLAKVQLL' A
#
# COMPACT_ATOMS: atom_id res chain seq x y z
N MET A 1 24.10 15.38 -17.52
CA MET A 1 24.22 14.25 -16.57
C MET A 1 22.81 13.77 -16.27
N ILE A 2 22.46 12.53 -16.63
CA ILE A 2 21.11 11.99 -16.41
C ILE A 2 21.20 11.10 -15.17
N VAL A 3 20.56 11.50 -14.08
CA VAL A 3 20.51 10.68 -12.86
C VAL A 3 19.42 9.64 -13.07
N ARG A 4 19.80 8.36 -13.13
CA ARG A 4 18.84 7.25 -13.12
C ARG A 4 18.50 6.93 -11.67
N TYR A 5 17.33 7.36 -11.22
CA TYR A 5 16.76 6.92 -9.96
C TYR A 5 16.22 5.50 -10.14
N GLN A 6 16.99 4.51 -9.69
CA GLN A 6 16.48 3.16 -9.48
C GLN A 6 16.03 3.11 -8.03
N ALA A 7 14.72 3.22 -7.81
CA ALA A 7 14.12 3.04 -6.49
C ALA A 7 13.48 1.66 -6.45
N THR A 8 14.02 0.77 -5.62
CA THR A 8 13.33 -0.47 -5.25
C THR A 8 12.57 -0.17 -3.97
N SER A 9 11.24 -0.21 -4.05
CA SER A 9 10.36 -0.08 -2.89
C SER A 9 9.88 -1.46 -2.49
N SER A 10 10.13 -1.86 -1.25
CA SER A 10 9.58 -3.08 -0.66
C SER A 10 8.63 -2.67 0.47
N ALA A 11 7.40 -3.16 0.43
CA ALA A 11 6.39 -2.87 1.46
C ALA A 11 5.96 -4.15 2.16
N GLN A 12 6.00 -4.13 3.49
CA GLN A 12 5.48 -5.20 4.34
C GLN A 12 4.19 -4.73 4.99
N ILE A 13 3.11 -5.48 4.81
CA ILE A 13 1.86 -5.25 5.55
C ILE A 13 2.10 -5.68 7.00
N VAL A 14 1.98 -4.74 7.92
CA VAL A 14 2.13 -4.98 9.35
C VAL A 14 0.79 -5.38 9.95
N GLN A 15 -0.29 -4.71 9.52
CA GLN A 15 -1.64 -5.00 10.00
C GLN A 15 -2.67 -4.61 8.94
N ALA A 16 -3.79 -5.33 8.93
CA ALA A 16 -4.97 -4.97 8.15
C ALA A 16 -6.24 -5.20 8.97
N GLY A 17 -7.29 -4.44 8.67
CA GLY A 17 -8.60 -4.59 9.30
C GLY A 17 -9.74 -4.09 8.42
N LEU A 18 -10.89 -4.76 8.51
CA LEU A 18 -12.12 -4.31 7.85
C LEU A 18 -12.69 -3.10 8.60
N ALA A 19 -12.80 -1.97 7.91
CA ALA A 19 -13.42 -0.76 8.45
C ALA A 19 -14.95 -0.81 8.26
N SER A 20 -15.40 -1.25 7.09
CA SER A 20 -16.82 -1.49 6.77
C SER A 20 -16.93 -2.44 5.59
N GLY A 21 -18.05 -3.15 5.45
CA GLY A 21 -18.32 -3.91 4.22
C GLY A 21 -19.62 -4.68 4.23
N ASP A 22 -20.05 -5.06 3.04
CA ASP A 22 -21.18 -5.93 2.74
C ASP A 22 -20.78 -6.97 1.66
N GLN A 23 -21.76 -7.54 0.95
CA GLN A 23 -21.53 -8.56 -0.08
C GLN A 23 -20.87 -8.01 -1.35
N ASP A 24 -21.00 -6.70 -1.60
CA ASP A 24 -20.63 -6.07 -2.86
C ASP A 24 -19.46 -5.08 -2.70
N ALA A 25 -19.28 -4.49 -1.52
CA ALA A 25 -18.25 -3.49 -1.25
C ALA A 25 -17.59 -3.66 0.13
N ALA A 26 -16.31 -3.30 0.22
CA ALA A 26 -15.56 -3.31 1.47
C ALA A 26 -14.54 -2.17 1.54
N GLU A 27 -14.35 -1.61 2.73
CA GLU A 27 -13.30 -0.66 3.06
C GLU A 27 -12.33 -1.32 4.04
N VAL A 28 -11.05 -1.37 3.66
CA VAL A 28 -9.99 -2.02 4.45
C VAL A 28 -8.93 -0.99 4.80
N LEU A 29 -8.59 -0.91 6.09
CA LEU A 29 -7.44 -0.15 6.55
C LEU A 29 -6.22 -1.05 6.60
N VAL A 30 -5.13 -0.58 6.01
CA VAL A 30 -3.85 -1.30 5.93
C VAL A 30 -2.75 -0.42 6.52
N PHE A 31 -1.96 -0.99 7.41
CA PHE A 31 -0.73 -0.43 7.95
C PHE A 31 0.43 -1.15 7.30
N LEU A 32 1.35 -0.41 6.70
CA LEU A 32 2.51 -0.98 6.03
C LEU A 32 3.78 -0.22 6.39
N ASP A 33 4.85 -0.99 6.53
CA ASP A 33 6.21 -0.50 6.64
C ASP A 33 6.85 -0.64 5.25
N GLN A 34 7.17 0.48 4.61
CA GLN A 34 7.80 0.53 3.31
C GLN A 34 9.28 0.89 3.46
N THR A 35 10.16 0.03 2.99
CA THR A 35 11.58 0.31 2.88
C THR A 35 11.88 0.83 1.48
N VAL A 36 12.34 2.07 1.39
CA VAL A 36 12.78 2.69 0.14
C VAL A 36 14.30 2.72 0.12
N THR A 37 14.91 1.91 -0.75
CA THR A 37 16.35 1.96 -0.97
C THR A 37 16.61 2.78 -2.24
N ASN A 38 17.14 4.00 -2.06
CA ASN A 38 17.61 4.83 -3.16
C ASN A 38 19.12 4.57 -3.34
N SER A 39 19.57 4.34 -4.57
CA SER A 39 20.98 4.09 -4.91
C SER A 39 21.97 5.21 -4.51
N THR A 40 21.47 6.33 -3.98
CA THR A 40 22.26 7.49 -3.54
C THR A 40 22.19 7.80 -2.04
N SER A 41 21.39 7.07 -1.25
CA SER A 41 21.28 7.30 0.21
C SER A 41 21.75 6.06 0.98
N PRO A 42 22.79 6.17 1.84
CA PRO A 42 23.38 5.03 2.51
C PRO A 42 22.50 4.44 3.62
N ASP A 43 21.56 5.20 4.17
CA ASP A 43 20.65 4.72 5.21
C ASP A 43 19.27 4.36 4.65
N PRO A 44 18.86 3.08 4.73
CA PRO A 44 17.51 2.69 4.36
C PRO A 44 16.50 3.39 5.27
N ARG A 45 15.50 4.04 4.66
CA ARG A 45 14.40 4.68 5.39
C ARG A 45 13.20 3.74 5.40
N VAL A 46 12.59 3.60 6.59
CA VAL A 46 11.32 2.89 6.77
C VAL A 46 10.21 3.93 6.87
N ASP A 47 9.39 3.99 5.84
CA ASP A 47 8.20 4.84 5.79
C ASP A 47 7.01 4.02 6.30
N ARG A 48 6.43 4.45 7.42
CA ARG A 48 5.23 3.81 7.99
C ARG A 48 3.99 4.49 7.44
N ASN A 49 3.31 3.81 6.55
CA ASN A 49 2.16 4.33 5.83
C ASN A 49 0.87 3.69 6.33
N ARG A 50 -0.20 4.49 6.34
CA ARG A 50 -1.57 4.04 6.54
C ARG A 50 -2.32 4.24 5.24
N MET A 51 -2.99 3.20 4.78
CA MET A 51 -3.78 3.26 3.56
C MET A 51 -5.21 2.81 3.84
N GLN A 52 -6.16 3.46 3.18
CA GLN A 52 -7.51 2.96 3.04
C GLN A 52 -7.68 2.38 1.62
N LEU A 53 -8.17 1.16 1.55
CA LEU A 53 -8.44 0.43 0.32
C LEU A 53 -9.95 0.27 0.19
N SER A 54 -10.52 0.78 -0.90
CA SER A 54 -11.89 0.50 -1.29
C SER A 54 -11.88 -0.70 -2.24
N LEU A 55 -12.65 -1.73 -1.92
CA LEU A 55 -12.78 -2.94 -2.73
C LEU A 55 -14.22 -3.10 -3.20
N VAL A 56 -14.37 -3.65 -4.40
CA VAL A 56 -15.65 -4.07 -4.98
C VAL A 56 -15.61 -5.56 -5.29
N HIS A 57 -16.67 -6.28 -4.98
CA HIS A 57 -16.80 -7.70 -5.27
C HIS A 57 -17.46 -7.88 -6.65
N GLU A 58 -16.68 -8.30 -7.64
CA GLU A 58 -17.16 -8.47 -9.01
C GLU A 58 -16.82 -9.86 -9.54
N GLY A 59 -17.84 -10.60 -9.98
CA GLY A 59 -17.68 -11.97 -10.47
C GLY A 59 -17.28 -12.91 -9.32
N SER A 60 -16.07 -13.44 -9.39
CA SER A 60 -15.57 -14.43 -8.41
C SER A 60 -14.58 -13.86 -7.39
N GLY A 61 -14.40 -12.53 -7.31
CA GLY A 61 -13.44 -11.98 -6.37
C GLY A 61 -13.51 -10.48 -6.12
N TRP A 62 -12.81 -10.09 -5.06
CA TRP A 62 -12.62 -8.70 -4.67
C TRP A 62 -11.57 -8.03 -5.57
N LYS A 63 -11.92 -6.85 -6.07
CA LYS A 63 -11.05 -5.99 -6.88
C LYS A 63 -10.81 -4.69 -6.15
N LEU A 64 -9.61 -4.15 -6.30
CA LEU A 64 -9.25 -2.86 -5.72
C LEU A 64 -9.85 -1.74 -6.58
N ALA A 65 -10.80 -1.00 -6.02
CA ALA A 65 -11.44 0.13 -6.68
C ALA A 65 -10.69 1.45 -6.41
N LYS A 66 -10.18 1.64 -5.19
CA LYS A 66 -9.46 2.86 -4.79
C LYS A 66 -8.40 2.58 -3.74
N VAL A 67 -7.31 3.35 -3.81
CA VAL A 67 -6.28 3.45 -2.78
C VAL A 67 -6.20 4.89 -2.33
N GLN A 68 -6.17 5.10 -1.02
CA GLN A 68 -5.94 6.41 -0.42
C GLN A 68 -4.87 6.29 0.66
N LEU A 69 -3.84 7.14 0.58
CA LEU A 69 -2.86 7.31 1.66
C LEU A 69 -3.47 8.25 2.73
N LEU A 70 -3.30 7.92 4.00
CA LEU A 70 -3.85 8.63 5.17
C LEU A 70 -2.78 9.32 6.02
#